data_AF-A0A843AA66-F1
#
_entry.id   AF-A0A843AA66-F1
#
_cell.length_a   1.000
_cell.length_b   1.000
_cell.length_c   1.000
_cell.angle_alpha   90.00
_cell.angle_beta   90.00
_cell.angle_gamma   90.00
#
_symmetry.space_group_name_H-M   'P 1'
#
loop_
_entity.id
_entity.type
_entity.pdbx_description
1 polymer ?
#
loop_
_entity_poly.entity_id
_entity_poly.type
_entity_poly.pdbx_seq_one_letter_code
_entity_poly.pdbx_strand_id
1 'polypeptide(L)'
;MGEILFMFFKASTGDFLGLFYIEHEYWGTDFTTPWGQIKWLLNGWFTSQNWSVFGYVLKPIYWITRNLAFEAFFLVSLYPLFRRDKFEFSFSLLIIIQLLLIIGVPAISIPRLILKSLPSFYGISIMLDKKFYVPYATLGLILSVLFFIQQSVAFFA
;
A
#
# COMPACT_ATOMS: atom_id res chain seq x y z
N MET A 1 -19.61 16.11 -14.28
CA MET A 1 -19.67 14.66 -13.97
C MET A 1 -19.20 14.36 -12.54
N GLY A 2 -18.05 14.89 -12.10
CA GLY A 2 -17.58 14.75 -10.71
C GLY A 2 -18.53 15.32 -9.65
N GLU A 3 -19.16 16.48 -9.91
CA GLU A 3 -20.12 17.11 -8.97
C GLU A 3 -21.39 16.28 -8.77
N ILE A 4 -21.88 15.61 -9.82
CA ILE A 4 -23.05 14.73 -9.75
C ILE A 4 -22.73 13.48 -8.92
N LEU A 5 -21.54 12.91 -9.11
CA LEU A 5 -21.05 11.80 -8.29
C LEU A 5 -20.89 12.22 -6.83
N PHE A 6 -20.36 13.42 -6.57
CA PHE A 6 -20.19 13.95 -5.23
C PHE A 6 -21.54 14.17 -4.52
N MET A 7 -22.52 14.76 -5.21
CA MET A 7 -23.86 14.96 -4.67
C MET A 7 -24.59 13.64 -4.44
N PHE A 8 -24.48 12.68 -5.36
CA PHE A 8 -25.03 11.33 -5.19
C PHE A 8 -24.43 10.62 -3.97
N PHE A 9 -23.11 10.69 -3.81
CA PHE A 9 -22.42 10.07 -2.69
C PHE A 9 -22.85 10.70 -1.36
N LYS A 10 -22.84 12.03 -1.28
CA LYS A 10 -23.31 12.79 -0.09
C LYS A 10 -24.76 12.45 0.26
N ALA A 11 -25.65 12.35 -0.73
CA ALA A 11 -27.04 11.99 -0.51
C ALA A 11 -27.23 10.54 -0.05
N SER A 12 -26.34 9.63 -0.47
CA SER A 12 -26.45 8.19 -0.18
C SER A 12 -25.76 7.79 1.12
N THR A 13 -24.64 8.41 1.49
CA THR A 13 -23.85 8.06 2.68
C THR A 13 -24.03 9.05 3.83
N GLY A 14 -24.69 10.19 3.61
CA GLY A 14 -24.94 11.25 4.60
C GLY A 14 -23.70 12.11 4.87
N ASP A 15 -22.60 11.47 5.29
CA ASP A 15 -21.32 12.12 5.52
C ASP A 15 -20.23 11.52 4.61
N PHE A 16 -19.50 12.38 3.91
CA PHE A 16 -18.36 11.99 3.08
C PHE A 16 -17.17 11.55 3.94
N LEU A 17 -17.11 12.02 5.19
CA LEU A 17 -16.06 11.72 6.14
C LEU A 17 -16.41 10.58 7.10
N GLY A 18 -17.64 10.06 7.06
CA GLY A 18 -18.10 9.01 7.96
C GLY A 18 -17.23 7.75 7.90
N LEU A 19 -16.70 7.42 6.71
CA LEU A 19 -15.75 6.31 6.55
C LEU A 19 -14.44 6.56 7.31
N PHE A 20 -13.87 7.77 7.23
CA PHE A 20 -12.65 8.13 7.98
C PHE A 20 -12.88 8.11 9.49
N TYR A 21 -14.06 8.55 9.94
CA TYR A 21 -14.43 8.46 11.35
C TYR A 21 -14.49 7.01 11.84
N ILE A 22 -15.15 6.14 11.07
CA ILE A 22 -15.22 4.70 11.38
C ILE A 22 -13.81 4.07 11.35
N GLU A 23 -12.99 4.39 10.36
CA GLU A 23 -11.61 3.88 10.26
C GLU A 23 -10.72 4.35 11.41
N HIS A 24 -10.90 5.58 11.88
CA HIS A 24 -10.21 6.09 13.06
C HIS A 24 -10.63 5.33 14.31
N GLU A 25 -11.95 5.31 14.59
CA GLU A 25 -12.53 4.77 15.82
C GLU A 25 -12.30 3.25 15.97
N TYR A 26 -12.49 2.50 14.89
CA TYR A 26 -12.44 1.04 14.95
C TYR A 26 -11.11 0.44 14.48
N TRP A 27 -10.42 1.10 13.56
CA TRP A 27 -9.18 0.57 12.95
C TRP A 27 -7.92 1.34 13.38
N GLY A 28 -8.06 2.35 14.25
CA GLY A 28 -6.95 3.16 14.75
C GLY A 28 -6.22 3.89 13.64
N THR A 29 -6.96 4.32 12.62
CA THR A 29 -6.41 4.98 11.43
C THR A 29 -6.13 6.44 11.74
N ASP A 30 -4.90 6.87 11.50
CA ASP A 30 -4.47 8.24 11.70
C ASP A 30 -3.39 8.65 10.71
N PHE A 31 -3.29 9.96 10.48
CA PHE A 31 -2.15 10.53 9.76
C PHE A 31 -0.92 10.61 10.67
N THR A 32 0.24 10.31 10.10
CA THR A 32 1.51 10.32 10.81
C THR A 32 2.67 10.69 9.89
N THR A 33 3.86 10.80 10.47
CA THR A 33 5.11 10.87 9.71
C THR A 33 5.58 9.47 9.33
N PRO A 34 6.44 9.30 8.31
CA PRO A 34 6.98 7.98 7.96
C PRO A 34 7.65 7.28 9.15
N TRP A 35 8.29 8.04 10.04
CA TRP A 35 8.86 7.50 11.28
C TRP A 35 7.80 7.04 12.28
N GLY A 36 6.70 7.79 12.40
CA GLY A 36 5.55 7.38 13.20
C GLY A 36 4.90 6.10 12.67
N GLN A 37 4.84 5.93 11.35
CA GLN A 37 4.34 4.70 10.74
C GLN A 37 5.22 3.51 11.09
N ILE A 38 6.55 3.64 10.97
CA ILE A 38 7.50 2.59 11.38
C ILE A 38 7.33 2.24 12.87
N LYS A 39 7.23 3.24 13.75
CA LYS A 39 7.00 3.02 15.18
C LYS A 39 5.71 2.25 15.44
N TRP A 40 4.64 2.60 14.73
CA TRP A 40 3.36 1.92 14.84
C TRP A 40 3.42 0.51 14.26
N LEU A 41 4.12 0.26 13.15
CA LEU A 41 4.30 -1.09 12.63
C LEU A 41 5.10 -1.98 13.61
N LEU A 42 6.04 -1.41 14.37
CA LEU A 42 6.77 -2.14 15.41
C LEU A 42 5.95 -2.43 16.67
N ASN A 43 5.13 -1.47 17.11
CA ASN A 43 4.56 -1.46 18.47
C ASN A 43 3.04 -1.23 18.52
N GLY A 44 2.37 -1.17 17.37
CA GLY A 44 0.95 -0.92 17.28
C GLY A 44 0.14 -2.04 17.91
N TRP A 45 -1.05 -1.70 18.38
CA TRP A 45 -1.95 -2.67 19.02
C TRP A 45 -2.24 -3.87 18.10
N PHE A 46 -2.32 -3.65 16.79
CA PHE A 46 -2.54 -4.71 15.80
C PHE A 46 -1.29 -5.54 15.59
N THR A 47 -0.12 -4.91 15.38
CA THR A 47 1.11 -5.62 15.04
C THR A 47 1.76 -6.36 16.22
N SER A 48 1.37 -6.00 17.45
CA SER A 48 1.81 -6.65 18.69
C SER A 48 0.98 -7.88 19.08
N GLN A 49 -0.12 -8.17 18.36
CA GLN A 49 -0.87 -9.41 18.57
C GLN A 49 -0.06 -10.63 18.16
N ASN A 50 -0.38 -11.79 18.74
CA ASN A 50 0.30 -13.06 18.45
C ASN A 50 -0.19 -13.70 17.14
N TRP A 51 -0.04 -12.98 16.03
CA TRP A 51 -0.39 -13.48 14.70
C TRP A 51 0.47 -14.69 14.35
N SER A 52 -0.13 -15.70 13.76
CA SER A 52 0.61 -16.85 13.25
C SER A 52 0.10 -17.27 11.88
N VAL A 53 1.02 -17.70 11.02
CA VAL A 53 0.75 -18.17 9.66
C VAL A 53 1.47 -19.49 9.49
N PHE A 54 0.74 -20.57 9.19
CA PHE A 54 1.28 -21.93 9.10
C PHE A 54 2.10 -22.36 10.34
N GLY A 55 1.69 -21.91 11.54
CA GLY A 55 2.41 -22.21 12.79
C GLY A 55 3.62 -21.32 13.07
N TYR A 56 3.97 -20.39 12.18
CA TYR A 56 5.03 -19.41 12.40
C TYR A 56 4.47 -18.12 12.97
N VAL A 57 4.98 -17.69 14.13
CA VAL A 57 4.60 -16.42 14.76
C VAL A 57 5.17 -15.24 13.97
N LEU A 58 4.29 -14.35 13.53
CA LEU A 58 4.64 -13.12 12.82
C LEU A 58 5.07 -12.05 13.82
N LYS A 59 6.38 -11.92 14.01
CA LYS A 59 6.97 -10.81 14.77
C LYS A 59 6.68 -9.45 14.11
N PRO A 60 6.65 -8.35 14.88
CA PRO A 60 6.37 -7.01 14.33
C PRO A 60 7.29 -6.60 13.17
N ILE A 61 8.54 -7.06 13.18
CA ILE A 61 9.52 -6.79 12.12
C ILE A 61 9.04 -7.25 10.73
N TYR A 62 8.25 -8.33 10.64
CA TYR A 62 7.75 -8.82 9.37
C TYR A 62 6.83 -7.82 8.68
N TRP A 63 5.99 -7.09 9.45
CA TRP A 63 5.09 -6.08 8.90
C TRP A 63 5.86 -4.93 8.23
N ILE A 64 6.99 -4.54 8.83
CA ILE A 64 7.84 -3.48 8.31
C ILE A 64 8.59 -3.92 7.08
N THR A 65 9.27 -5.07 7.15
CA THR A 65 10.02 -5.59 6.01
C THR A 65 9.11 -5.75 4.80
N ARG A 66 7.89 -6.25 5.01
CA ARG A 66 6.89 -6.39 3.97
C ARG A 66 6.46 -5.04 3.38
N ASN A 67 6.08 -4.07 4.22
CA ASN A 67 5.64 -2.75 3.76
C ASN A 67 6.76 -2.00 3.01
N LEU A 68 7.96 -1.96 3.59
CA LEU A 68 9.11 -1.31 2.97
C LEU A 68 9.52 -1.97 1.65
N ALA A 69 9.50 -3.31 1.57
CA ALA A 69 9.78 -4.01 0.32
C ALA A 69 8.77 -3.64 -0.76
N PHE A 70 7.49 -3.48 -0.40
CA PHE A 70 6.45 -3.04 -1.32
C PHE A 70 6.67 -1.60 -1.76
N GLU A 71 6.79 -0.68 -0.81
CA GLU A 71 6.96 0.75 -1.10
C GLU A 71 8.22 1.00 -1.94
N ALA A 72 9.34 0.35 -1.63
CA ALA A 72 10.55 0.45 -2.41
C ALA A 72 10.36 -0.02 -3.86
N PHE A 73 9.66 -1.14 -4.07
CA PHE A 73 9.36 -1.63 -5.41
C PHE A 73 8.56 -0.60 -6.23
N PHE A 74 7.54 0.01 -5.62
CA PHE A 74 6.71 1.01 -6.28
C PHE A 74 7.45 2.33 -6.50
N LEU A 75 8.29 2.78 -5.57
CA LEU A 75 9.11 3.97 -5.77
C LEU A 75 10.11 3.78 -6.92
N VAL A 76 10.75 2.60 -7.02
CA VAL A 76 11.66 2.28 -8.14
C VAL A 76 10.91 2.28 -9.47
N SER A 77 9.67 1.79 -9.48
CA SER A 77 8.85 1.75 -10.69
C SER A 77 8.42 3.13 -11.22
N LEU A 78 8.54 4.20 -10.42
CA LEU A 78 8.32 5.57 -10.87
C LEU A 78 9.50 6.16 -11.65
N TYR A 79 10.68 5.52 -11.61
CA TYR A 79 11.89 6.04 -12.24
C TYR A 79 11.75 6.34 -13.75
N PRO A 80 11.07 5.51 -14.57
CA PRO A 80 10.84 5.84 -15.98
C PRO A 80 9.98 7.09 -16.16
N LEU A 81 8.98 7.29 -15.28
CA LEU A 81 8.13 8.49 -15.33
C LEU A 81 8.94 9.75 -15.03
N PHE A 82 9.87 9.70 -14.07
CA PHE A 82 10.74 10.83 -13.77
C PHE A 82 11.50 11.34 -15.00
N ARG A 83 11.92 10.41 -15.88
CA ARG A 83 12.63 10.75 -17.13
C ARG A 83 11.70 11.25 -18.23
N ARG A 84 10.43 10.81 -18.24
CA ARG A 84 9.47 11.09 -19.31
C ARG A 84 8.67 12.36 -19.05
N ASP A 85 8.00 12.43 -17.90
CA ASP A 85 7.08 13.49 -17.54
C ASP A 85 7.09 13.72 -16.02
N LYS A 86 7.54 14.92 -15.63
CA LYS A 86 7.64 15.34 -14.23
C LYS A 86 6.26 15.48 -13.57
N PHE A 87 5.21 15.81 -14.33
CA PHE A 87 3.86 15.94 -13.80
C PHE A 87 3.29 14.56 -13.44
N GLU A 88 3.36 13.59 -14.35
CA GLU A 88 2.91 12.21 -14.10
C GLU A 88 3.70 11.57 -12.95
N PHE A 89 5.01 11.81 -12.90
CA PHE A 89 5.86 11.39 -11.79
C PHE A 89 5.39 11.99 -10.46
N SER A 90 5.20 13.31 -10.40
CA SER A 90 4.82 14.01 -9.17
C SER A 90 3.42 13.59 -8.70
N PHE A 91 2.48 13.44 -9.62
CA PHE A 91 1.14 12.94 -9.33
C PHE A 91 1.18 11.53 -8.74
N SER A 92 1.93 10.62 -9.35
CA SER A 92 2.07 9.23 -8.88
C SER A 92 2.80 9.17 -7.53
N LEU A 93 3.82 9.99 -7.34
CA LEU A 93 4.58 10.08 -6.11
C LEU A 93 3.70 10.59 -4.96
N LEU A 94 2.84 11.58 -5.19
CA LEU A 94 1.90 12.09 -4.18
C LEU A 94 0.93 11.01 -3.70
N ILE A 95 0.48 10.12 -4.59
CA ILE A 95 -0.39 8.99 -4.22
C ILE A 95 0.38 7.99 -3.36
N ILE A 96 1.61 7.62 -3.75
CA ILE A 96 2.41 6.65 -3.00
C ILE A 96 2.83 7.21 -1.63
N ILE A 97 3.20 8.50 -1.55
CA ILE A 97 3.60 9.13 -0.29
C ILE A 97 2.47 9.11 0.74
N GLN A 98 1.21 9.30 0.33
CA GLN A 98 0.08 9.23 1.27
C GLN A 98 0.04 7.89 2.02
N LEU A 99 0.48 6.81 1.37
CA LEU A 99 0.53 5.48 1.99
C LEU A 99 1.61 5.40 3.09
N LEU A 100 2.67 6.21 3.02
CA LEU A 100 3.70 6.31 4.06
C LEU A 100 3.27 7.14 5.28
N LEU A 101 2.13 7.84 5.17
CA LEU A 101 1.68 8.81 6.16
C LEU A 101 0.48 8.31 6.96
N ILE A 102 0.14 7.03 6.89
CA ILE A 102 -1.05 6.46 7.55
C ILE A 102 -0.65 5.34 8.52
N ILE A 103 -1.27 5.31 9.70
CA ILE A 103 -1.21 4.18 10.65
C ILE A 103 -2.55 3.44 10.74
N GLY A 104 -2.63 2.43 11.60
CA GLY A 104 -3.83 1.62 11.78
C GLY A 104 -3.87 0.40 10.88
N VAL A 105 -4.97 -0.35 10.93
CA VAL A 105 -5.19 -1.52 10.06
C VAL A 105 -5.00 -1.19 8.56
N PRO A 106 -5.34 0.03 8.05
CA PRO A 106 -5.04 0.41 6.68
C PRO A 106 -3.54 0.38 6.33
N ALA A 107 -2.66 0.74 7.26
CA ALA A 107 -1.21 0.67 7.04
C ALA A 107 -0.72 -0.77 6.78
N ILE A 108 -1.35 -1.75 7.43
CA ILE A 108 -1.09 -3.18 7.18
C ILE A 108 -1.68 -3.63 5.84
N SER A 109 -2.70 -2.94 5.35
CA SER A 109 -3.38 -3.26 4.09
C SER A 109 -2.72 -2.63 2.86
N ILE A 110 -1.69 -1.79 3.04
CA ILE A 110 -0.99 -1.09 1.95
C ILE A 110 -0.57 -2.04 0.81
N PRO A 111 0.10 -3.18 1.06
CA PRO A 111 0.46 -4.08 -0.03
C PRO A 111 -0.75 -4.56 -0.82
N ARG A 112 -1.90 -4.82 -0.18
CA ARG A 112 -3.14 -5.23 -0.85
C ARG A 112 -3.70 -4.13 -1.75
N LEU A 113 -3.70 -2.89 -1.26
CA LEU A 113 -4.22 -1.74 -2.02
C LEU A 113 -3.38 -1.49 -3.27
N ILE A 114 -2.07 -1.57 -3.11
CA ILE A 114 -1.12 -1.31 -4.17
C ILE A 114 -0.95 -2.54 -5.10
N LEU A 115 -1.13 -3.78 -4.65
CA LEU A 115 -1.12 -4.97 -5.54
C LEU A 115 -2.08 -4.82 -6.73
N LYS A 116 -3.22 -4.15 -6.53
CA LYS A 116 -4.21 -3.90 -7.60
C LYS A 116 -3.68 -2.97 -8.69
N SER A 117 -2.68 -2.14 -8.40
CA SER A 117 -2.08 -1.24 -9.39
C SER A 117 -0.89 -1.84 -10.14
N LEU A 118 -0.43 -3.06 -9.79
CA LEU A 118 0.66 -3.77 -10.48
C LEU A 118 0.58 -3.74 -12.01
N PRO A 119 -0.58 -3.96 -12.66
CA PRO A 119 -0.67 -3.89 -14.13
C PRO A 119 -0.25 -2.53 -14.68
N SER A 120 -0.61 -1.43 -14.00
CA SER A 120 -0.22 -0.07 -14.38
C SER A 120 1.29 0.13 -14.27
N PHE A 121 1.89 -0.39 -13.20
CA PHE A 121 3.34 -0.32 -13.00
C PHE A 121 4.12 -1.24 -13.93
N TYR A 122 3.55 -2.38 -14.32
CA TYR A 122 4.08 -3.20 -15.40
C TYR A 122 4.06 -2.44 -16.73
N GLY A 123 2.97 -1.74 -17.06
CA GLY A 123 2.90 -0.88 -18.25
C GLY A 123 3.99 0.19 -18.27
N ILE A 124 4.27 0.82 -17.11
CA ILE A 124 5.36 1.78 -16.95
C ILE A 124 6.73 1.09 -17.11
N SER A 125 6.88 -0.15 -16.63
CA SER A 125 8.15 -0.89 -16.70
C SER A 125 8.59 -1.24 -18.13
N ILE A 126 7.68 -1.24 -19.11
CA ILE A 126 8.02 -1.40 -20.53
C ILE A 126 8.90 -0.24 -21.03
N MET A 127 8.88 0.91 -20.35
CA MET A 127 9.75 2.05 -20.63
C MET A 127 11.19 1.86 -20.11
N LEU A 128 11.48 0.77 -19.37
CA LEU A 128 12.83 0.42 -18.95
C LEU A 128 13.58 -0.33 -20.07
N ASP A 129 14.91 -0.20 -20.09
CA ASP A 129 15.72 -1.04 -20.97
C ASP A 129 15.50 -2.53 -20.65
N LYS A 130 15.57 -3.39 -21.68
CA LYS A 130 15.34 -4.84 -21.55
C LYS A 130 16.17 -5.50 -20.43
N LYS A 131 17.37 -4.99 -20.15
CA LYS A 131 18.24 -5.46 -19.07
C LYS A 131 17.65 -5.24 -17.67
N PHE A 132 16.87 -4.18 -17.46
CA PHE A 132 16.23 -3.86 -16.18
C PHE A 132 14.79 -4.37 -16.12
N TYR A 133 14.13 -4.52 -17.26
CA TYR A 133 12.77 -5.06 -17.36
C TYR A 133 12.66 -6.50 -16.82
N VAL A 134 13.54 -7.41 -17.23
CA VAL A 134 13.45 -8.83 -16.85
C VAL A 134 13.59 -9.04 -15.32
N PRO A 135 14.60 -8.46 -14.65
CA PRO A 135 14.68 -8.51 -13.18
C PRO A 135 13.45 -7.90 -12.50
N TYR A 136 12.97 -6.75 -13.01
CA TYR A 136 11.82 -6.06 -12.44
C TYR A 136 10.54 -6.89 -12.54
N ALA A 137 10.22 -7.45 -13.72
CA ALA A 137 9.04 -8.26 -13.92
C ALA A 137 9.08 -9.55 -13.08
N THR A 138 10.26 -10.18 -12.99
CA THR A 138 10.45 -11.39 -12.17
C THR A 138 10.24 -11.08 -10.69
N LEU A 139 10.82 -9.98 -10.20
CA LEU A 139 10.66 -9.55 -8.81
C LEU A 139 9.21 -9.18 -8.51
N GLY A 140 8.55 -8.45 -9.41
CA GLY A 140 7.13 -8.11 -9.32
C GLY A 140 6.25 -9.36 -9.22
N LEU A 141 6.52 -10.39 -10.04
CA LEU A 141 5.78 -11.66 -10.00
C LEU A 141 5.99 -12.41 -8.68
N ILE A 142 7.24 -12.52 -8.21
CA ILE A 142 7.58 -13.16 -6.93
C ILE A 142 6.86 -12.45 -5.78
N LEU A 143 6.98 -11.12 -5.71
CA LEU A 143 6.31 -10.31 -4.71
C LEU A 143 4.79 -10.50 -4.76
N SER A 144 4.20 -10.48 -5.96
CA SER A 144 2.75 -10.68 -6.15
C SER A 144 2.27 -12.00 -5.57
N VAL A 145 2.96 -13.10 -5.86
CA VAL A 145 2.61 -14.44 -5.38
C VAL A 145 2.79 -14.53 -3.87
N LEU A 146 3.92 -14.06 -3.34
CA LEU A 146 4.21 -14.08 -1.90
C LEU A 146 3.14 -13.33 -1.12
N PHE A 147 2.75 -12.13 -1.57
CA PHE A 147 1.76 -11.35 -0.85
C PHE A 147 0.33 -11.83 -1.06
N PHE A 148 0.01 -12.42 -2.23
CA PHE A 148 -1.27 -13.10 -2.41
C PHE A 148 -1.44 -14.23 -1.40
N ILE A 149 -0.41 -15.06 -1.21
CA ILE A 149 -0.40 -16.14 -0.22
C ILE A 149 -0.49 -15.55 1.19
N GLN A 150 0.37 -14.57 1.53
CA GLN A 150 0.36 -13.96 2.85
C GLN A 150 -1.00 -13.33 3.18
N GLN A 151 -1.65 -12.67 2.22
CA GLN A 151 -2.95 -12.05 2.41
C GLN A 151 -4.06 -13.11 2.58
N SER A 152 -4.02 -14.17 1.80
CA SER A 152 -5.01 -15.26 1.89
C SER A 152 -4.95 -15.97 3.24
N VAL A 153 -3.77 -16.01 3.88
CA VAL A 153 -3.57 -16.74 5.13
C VAL A 153 -3.63 -15.84 6.37
N ALA A 154 -3.25 -14.56 6.28
CA ALA A 154 -3.23 -13.66 7.44
C ALA A 154 -4.56 -12.93 7.71
N PHE A 155 -5.45 -12.84 6.71
CA PHE A 155 -6.71 -12.08 6.83
C PHE A 155 -7.98 -12.93 6.65
N PHE A 156 -7.88 -14.13 6.10
CA PHE A 156 -9.02 -15.03 5.88
C PHE A 156 -8.89 -16.40 6.57
N ALA A 157 -7.87 -16.58 7.42
CA ALA A 157 -7.78 -17.68 8.38
C ALA A 157 -8.24 -17.19 9.75
#